data_AF-A0A1Y2CDX0-F1
#
_entry.id   AF-A0A1Y2CDX0-F1
#
_cell.length_a   1.000
_cell.length_b   1.000
_cell.length_c   1.000
_cell.angle_alpha   90.00
_cell.angle_beta   90.00
_cell.angle_gamma   90.00
#
_symmetry.space_group_name_H-M   'P 1'
#
loop_
_entity.id
_entity.type
_entity.pdbx_description
1 polymer ?
#
loop_
_entity_poly.entity_id
_entity_poly.type
_entity_poly.pdbx_seq_one_letter_code
_entity_poly.pdbx_strand_id
1 'polypeptide(L)'
;MASFDYGRYAFGFDSLPLAIIGACISALYLCTASYNMAKGSSSAVRWTFFYFVLWGLFRTIGFTLRAVALTGDNGTNLGLTVTAQTLSSIGYLPLVRVLVSGSFSCVKNGHPSFPTERLQRFVSILFLVFTGLIINYISKSTGAADLTQTDLALRDVAYWGLTLFAACPTLYAIYSISVGNVRLIKVSQVILVQGILLLIKIGFSLYKVYNDGNPEEESFYYLFTVLPEYLYMGFHIHPWLVEQFVALDSTGRTVSESAA
;
A
#
# COMPACT_ATOMS: atom_id res chain seq x y z
N MET A 1 -23.73 -22.84 25.71
CA MET A 1 -23.07 -21.52 25.54
C MET A 1 -22.85 -21.31 24.06
N ALA A 2 -23.49 -20.32 23.45
CA ALA A 2 -23.21 -19.97 22.06
C ALA A 2 -21.78 -19.39 21.99
N SER A 3 -20.93 -19.94 21.12
CA SER A 3 -19.61 -19.39 20.85
C SER A 3 -19.79 -17.98 20.29
N PHE A 4 -19.26 -16.97 20.98
CA PHE A 4 -19.29 -15.60 20.50
C PHE A 4 -18.40 -15.50 19.25
N ASP A 5 -19.01 -15.25 18.10
CA ASP A 5 -18.32 -15.16 16.81
C ASP A 5 -17.66 -13.78 16.68
N TYR A 6 -16.46 -13.68 17.26
CA TYR A 6 -15.63 -12.47 17.22
C TYR A 6 -15.27 -12.07 15.79
N GLY A 7 -15.05 -13.02 14.89
CA GLY A 7 -14.75 -12.76 13.47
C GLY A 7 -15.87 -11.99 12.77
N ARG A 8 -17.11 -12.38 13.08
CA ARG A 8 -18.30 -11.78 12.49
C ARG A 8 -18.70 -10.45 13.13
N TYR A 9 -18.67 -10.38 14.46
CA TYR A 9 -19.09 -9.18 15.21
C TYR A 9 -18.04 -8.06 15.26
N ALA A 10 -16.75 -8.37 15.32
CA ALA A 10 -15.70 -7.35 15.42
C ALA A 10 -15.14 -6.89 14.07
N PHE A 11 -15.30 -7.70 13.01
CA PHE A 11 -14.61 -7.43 11.73
C PHE A 11 -15.50 -7.44 10.48
N GLY A 12 -16.78 -7.86 10.57
CA GLY A 12 -17.72 -7.84 9.45
C GLY A 12 -17.29 -8.72 8.28
N PHE A 13 -16.65 -9.86 8.57
CA PHE A 13 -16.18 -10.80 7.56
C PHE A 13 -17.25 -11.88 7.32
N ASP A 14 -18.05 -11.71 6.28
CA ASP A 14 -19.14 -12.65 5.96
C ASP A 14 -18.93 -13.36 4.60
N SER A 15 -18.06 -12.84 3.73
CA SER A 15 -17.96 -13.28 2.34
C SER A 15 -16.73 -14.14 2.06
N LEU A 16 -16.92 -15.45 2.21
CA LEU A 16 -15.94 -16.45 1.75
C LEU A 16 -15.61 -16.31 0.24
N PRO A 17 -16.57 -16.10 -0.69
CA PRO A 17 -16.25 -15.95 -2.10
C PRO A 17 -15.31 -14.77 -2.37
N LEU A 18 -15.52 -13.62 -1.72
CA LEU A 18 -14.65 -12.45 -1.90
C LEU A 18 -13.25 -12.67 -1.32
N ALA A 19 -13.12 -13.42 -0.22
CA ALA A 19 -11.82 -13.81 0.30
C ALA A 19 -11.05 -14.72 -0.68
N ILE A 20 -11.71 -15.72 -1.26
CA ILE A 20 -11.10 -16.62 -2.26
C ILE A 20 -10.71 -15.84 -3.51
N ILE A 21 -11.61 -15.02 -4.07
CA ILE A 21 -11.33 -14.20 -5.25
C ILE A 21 -10.14 -13.27 -4.99
N GLY A 22 -10.12 -12.60 -3.84
CA GLY A 22 -8.99 -11.76 -3.43
C GLY A 22 -7.67 -12.52 -3.35
N ALA A 23 -7.66 -13.72 -2.76
CA ALA A 23 -6.47 -14.56 -2.71
C ALA A 23 -5.98 -14.96 -4.11
N CYS A 24 -6.88 -15.39 -5.00
CA CYS A 24 -6.54 -15.78 -6.37
C CYS A 24 -5.96 -14.62 -7.19
N ILE A 25 -6.59 -13.44 -7.16
CA ILE A 25 -6.11 -12.28 -7.90
C ILE A 25 -4.78 -11.78 -7.31
N SER A 26 -4.62 -11.78 -5.99
CA SER A 26 -3.35 -11.44 -5.33
C SER A 26 -2.22 -12.39 -5.75
N ALA A 27 -2.50 -13.69 -5.84
CA ALA A 27 -1.54 -14.70 -6.27
C ALA A 27 -1.14 -14.49 -7.74
N LEU A 28 -2.09 -14.16 -8.61
CA LEU A 28 -1.82 -13.82 -10.02
C LEU A 28 -0.89 -12.60 -10.13
N TYR A 29 -1.19 -11.54 -9.37
CA TYR A 29 -0.34 -10.35 -9.32
C TYR A 29 1.03 -10.64 -8.71
N LEU A 30 1.12 -11.52 -7.70
CA LEU A 30 2.38 -11.98 -7.12
C LEU A 30 3.25 -12.71 -8.16
N CYS A 31 2.68 -13.63 -8.93
CA CYS A 31 3.38 -14.32 -10.01
C CYS A 31 3.87 -13.33 -11.07
N THR A 32 3.00 -12.39 -11.46
CA THR A 32 3.33 -11.40 -12.49
C THR A 32 4.40 -10.42 -12.03
N ALA A 33 4.32 -9.92 -10.79
CA ALA A 33 5.34 -9.07 -10.19
C ALA A 33 6.67 -9.80 -10.05
N SER A 34 6.66 -11.08 -9.62
CA SER A 34 7.86 -11.92 -9.54
C SER A 34 8.54 -12.10 -10.89
N TYR A 35 7.76 -12.36 -11.94
CA TYR A 35 8.27 -12.49 -13.31
C TYR A 35 8.88 -11.17 -13.82
N ASN A 36 8.20 -10.05 -13.61
CA ASN A 36 8.70 -8.74 -14.01
C ASN A 36 9.92 -8.29 -13.19
N MET A 37 10.00 -8.67 -11.92
CA MET A 37 11.19 -8.47 -11.09
C MET A 37 12.40 -9.22 -11.68
N ALA A 38 12.23 -10.49 -12.07
CA ALA A 38 13.29 -11.29 -12.66
C ALA A 38 13.75 -10.75 -14.03
N LYS A 39 12.81 -10.24 -14.85
CA LYS A 39 13.10 -9.63 -16.15
C LYS A 39 13.58 -8.18 -16.09
N GLY A 40 13.43 -7.49 -14.95
CA GLY A 40 13.78 -6.09 -14.80
C GLY A 40 15.23 -5.82 -15.16
N SER A 41 15.46 -4.87 -16.07
CA SER A 41 16.80 -4.50 -16.55
C SER A 41 17.53 -3.55 -15.59
N SER A 42 16.80 -2.71 -14.84
CA SER A 42 17.37 -1.74 -13.92
C SER A 42 17.11 -2.08 -12.44
N SER A 43 18.00 -1.59 -11.57
CA SER A 43 17.86 -1.76 -10.12
C SER A 43 16.57 -1.12 -9.60
N ALA A 44 16.21 0.07 -10.08
CA ALA A 44 14.99 0.76 -9.66
C ALA A 44 13.73 -0.05 -10.02
N VAL A 45 13.68 -0.61 -11.22
CA VAL A 45 12.56 -1.46 -11.67
C VAL A 45 12.46 -2.72 -10.82
N ARG A 46 13.60 -3.37 -10.53
CA ARG A 46 13.64 -4.56 -9.65
C ARG A 46 13.13 -4.24 -8.24
N TRP A 47 13.52 -3.10 -7.67
CA TRP A 47 13.05 -2.67 -6.35
C TRP A 47 11.56 -2.37 -6.34
N THR A 48 11.02 -1.73 -7.37
CA THR A 48 9.56 -1.51 -7.50
C THR A 48 8.81 -2.83 -7.52
N PHE A 49 9.23 -3.79 -8.35
CA PHE A 49 8.57 -5.10 -8.40
C PHE A 49 8.79 -5.93 -7.13
N PHE A 50 9.92 -5.77 -6.44
CA PHE A 50 10.12 -6.37 -5.12
C PHE A 50 9.05 -5.92 -4.11
N TYR A 51 8.72 -4.63 -4.07
CA TYR A 51 7.64 -4.13 -3.22
C TYR A 51 6.27 -4.68 -3.65
N PHE A 52 6.03 -4.88 -4.94
CA PHE A 52 4.81 -5.55 -5.42
C PHE A 52 4.74 -7.03 -5.09
N VAL A 53 5.89 -7.72 -5.07
CA VAL A 53 5.99 -9.09 -4.56
C VAL A 53 5.62 -9.12 -3.08
N LEU A 54 6.13 -8.18 -2.26
CA LEU A 54 5.74 -8.08 -0.86
C LEU A 54 4.24 -7.82 -0.68
N TRP A 55 3.67 -6.88 -1.45
CA TRP A 55 2.23 -6.62 -1.45
C TRP A 55 1.44 -7.90 -1.79
N GLY A 56 1.83 -8.58 -2.88
CA GLY A 56 1.16 -9.79 -3.36
C GLY A 56 1.25 -10.93 -2.36
N LEU A 57 2.39 -11.11 -1.69
CA LEU A 57 2.57 -12.08 -0.62
C LEU A 57 1.65 -11.79 0.56
N PHE A 58 1.70 -10.57 1.12
CA PHE A 58 0.86 -10.21 2.27
C PHE A 58 -0.63 -10.33 1.96
N ARG A 59 -1.06 -9.93 0.76
CA ARG A 59 -2.48 -10.03 0.36
C ARG A 59 -2.90 -11.48 0.12
N THR A 60 -2.08 -12.29 -0.54
CA THR A 60 -2.39 -13.71 -0.75
C THR A 60 -2.52 -14.44 0.59
N ILE A 61 -1.56 -14.26 1.50
CA ILE A 61 -1.60 -14.88 2.83
C ILE A 61 -2.79 -14.34 3.64
N GLY A 62 -2.98 -13.02 3.69
CA GLY A 62 -4.08 -12.40 4.43
C GLY A 62 -5.47 -12.89 3.99
N PHE A 63 -5.73 -12.94 2.68
CA PHE A 63 -7.00 -13.44 2.15
C PHE A 63 -7.15 -14.97 2.31
N THR A 64 -6.06 -15.73 2.21
CA THR A 64 -6.09 -17.18 2.47
C THR A 64 -6.42 -17.48 3.92
N LEU A 65 -5.77 -16.79 4.87
CA LEU A 65 -6.07 -16.93 6.30
C LEU A 65 -7.50 -16.52 6.61
N ARG A 66 -8.01 -15.46 5.96
CA ARG A 66 -9.42 -15.08 6.06
C ARG A 66 -10.35 -16.18 5.53
N ALA A 67 -10.06 -16.77 4.38
CA ALA A 67 -10.87 -17.87 3.85
C ALA A 67 -10.87 -19.08 4.82
N VAL A 68 -9.70 -19.44 5.37
CA VAL A 68 -9.57 -20.50 6.38
C VAL A 68 -10.36 -20.18 7.64
N ALA A 69 -10.32 -18.93 8.11
CA ALA A 69 -11.10 -18.47 9.27
C ALA A 69 -12.61 -18.70 9.07
N LEU A 70 -13.08 -18.44 7.84
CA LEU A 70 -14.50 -18.54 7.48
C LEU A 70 -14.96 -19.98 7.20
N THR A 71 -14.08 -20.88 6.73
CA THR A 71 -14.46 -22.26 6.38
C THR A 71 -14.18 -23.28 7.47
N GLY A 72 -13.07 -23.12 8.21
CA GLY A 72 -12.56 -24.14 9.11
C GLY A 72 -12.98 -23.95 10.55
N ASP A 73 -13.09 -22.69 10.99
CA ASP A 73 -13.15 -22.35 12.41
C ASP A 73 -14.21 -21.30 12.76
N ASN A 74 -15.03 -20.90 11.77
CA ASN A 74 -16.09 -19.88 11.92
C ASN A 74 -15.64 -18.64 12.72
N GLY A 75 -14.41 -18.18 12.51
CA GLY A 75 -13.86 -17.00 13.18
C GLY A 75 -13.55 -17.15 14.68
N THR A 76 -13.52 -18.37 15.24
CA THR A 76 -13.31 -18.55 16.69
C THR A 76 -11.84 -18.43 17.14
N ASN A 77 -10.88 -18.75 16.26
CA ASN A 77 -9.45 -18.55 16.53
C ASN A 77 -9.08 -17.09 16.34
N LEU A 78 -9.02 -16.40 17.49
CA LEU A 78 -8.64 -15.00 17.58
C LEU A 78 -7.26 -14.75 16.95
N GLY A 79 -6.28 -15.62 17.18
CA GLY A 79 -4.92 -15.46 16.65
C GLY A 79 -4.87 -15.50 15.11
N LEU A 80 -5.66 -16.38 14.49
CA LEU A 80 -5.78 -16.46 13.03
C LEU A 80 -6.43 -15.19 12.46
N THR A 81 -7.50 -14.70 13.10
CA THR A 81 -8.22 -13.49 12.70
C THR A 81 -7.35 -12.23 12.85
N VAL A 82 -6.65 -12.10 13.99
CA VAL A 82 -5.64 -11.06 14.25
C VAL A 82 -4.57 -11.06 13.16
N THR A 83 -4.05 -12.24 12.82
CA THR A 83 -2.99 -12.37 11.81
C THR A 83 -3.49 -11.96 10.43
N ALA A 84 -4.67 -12.43 10.02
CA ALA A 84 -5.27 -12.07 8.74
C ALA A 84 -5.53 -10.56 8.61
N GLN A 85 -6.02 -9.93 9.68
CA GLN A 85 -6.27 -8.49 9.73
C GLN A 85 -4.97 -7.69 9.72
N THR A 86 -3.96 -8.14 10.46
CA THR A 86 -2.62 -7.51 10.47
C THR A 86 -2.01 -7.55 9.08
N LEU A 87 -1.98 -8.71 8.44
CA LEU A 87 -1.47 -8.87 7.07
C LEU A 87 -2.23 -8.02 6.05
N SER A 88 -3.56 -7.97 6.16
CA SER A 88 -4.40 -7.13 5.30
C SER A 88 -4.15 -5.63 5.50
N SER A 89 -3.80 -5.23 6.72
CA SER A 89 -3.55 -3.85 7.09
C SER A 89 -2.13 -3.41 6.74
N ILE A 90 -1.12 -4.27 6.85
CA ILE A 90 0.25 -3.93 6.40
C ILE A 90 0.42 -4.11 4.89
N GLY A 91 -0.45 -4.89 4.26
CA GLY A 91 -0.31 -5.31 2.87
C GLY A 91 -0.17 -4.17 1.88
N TYR A 92 -0.75 -2.99 2.17
CA TYR A 92 -0.71 -1.81 1.28
C TYR A 92 0.53 -0.92 1.44
N LEU A 93 1.30 -1.10 2.50
CA LEU A 93 2.49 -0.29 2.80
C LEU A 93 3.53 -0.34 1.66
N PRO A 94 3.82 -1.49 1.03
CA PRO A 94 4.70 -1.51 -0.14
C PRO A 94 4.22 -0.60 -1.29
N LEU A 95 2.91 -0.39 -1.47
CA LEU A 95 2.38 0.51 -2.52
C LEU A 95 2.65 1.97 -2.18
N VAL A 96 2.48 2.37 -0.92
CA VAL A 96 2.86 3.72 -0.45
C VAL A 96 4.34 3.96 -0.73
N ARG A 97 5.19 2.96 -0.47
CA ARG A 97 6.62 3.06 -0.71
C ARG A 97 6.95 3.23 -2.19
N VAL A 98 6.28 2.51 -3.09
CA VAL A 98 6.43 2.68 -4.54
C VAL A 98 5.99 4.07 -4.98
N LEU A 99 4.85 4.57 -4.49
CA LEU A 99 4.35 5.91 -4.82
C LEU A 99 5.36 7.02 -4.46
N VAL A 100 5.88 6.95 -3.22
CA VAL A 100 6.89 7.89 -2.73
C VAL A 100 8.17 7.82 -3.57
N SER A 101 8.64 6.61 -3.87
CA SER A 101 9.86 6.41 -4.66
C SER A 101 9.71 6.93 -6.09
N GLY A 102 8.57 6.66 -6.75
CA GLY A 102 8.26 7.19 -8.08
C GLY A 102 8.22 8.72 -8.12
N SER A 103 7.71 9.33 -7.05
CA SER A 103 7.68 10.80 -6.93
C SER A 103 9.08 11.39 -6.78
N PHE A 104 9.94 10.78 -5.97
CA PHE A 104 11.34 11.21 -5.87
C PHE A 104 12.10 11.09 -7.18
N SER A 105 11.85 10.04 -7.96
CA SER A 105 12.42 9.91 -9.31
C SER A 105 11.96 11.03 -10.24
N CYS A 106 10.69 11.44 -10.15
CA CYS A 106 10.19 12.60 -10.90
C CYS A 106 10.86 13.90 -10.45
N VAL A 107 10.99 14.13 -9.14
CA VAL A 107 11.71 15.30 -8.58
C VAL A 107 13.16 15.32 -9.04
N LYS A 108 13.87 14.19 -9.00
CA LYS A 108 15.27 14.09 -9.42
C LYS A 108 15.44 14.48 -10.89
N ASN A 109 14.51 14.06 -11.74
CA ASN A 109 14.54 14.37 -13.18
C ASN A 109 14.06 15.80 -13.51
N GLY A 110 13.17 16.39 -12.70
CA GLY A 110 12.72 17.77 -12.86
C GLY A 110 13.64 18.83 -12.23
N HIS A 111 14.31 18.47 -11.13
CA HIS A 111 15.16 19.35 -10.33
C HIS A 111 16.43 18.61 -9.86
N PRO A 112 17.44 18.43 -10.73
CA PRO A 112 18.62 17.62 -10.43
C PRO A 112 19.50 18.17 -9.28
N SER A 113 19.41 19.48 -8.98
CA SER A 113 20.11 20.10 -7.85
C SER A 113 19.44 19.84 -6.49
N PHE A 114 18.23 19.29 -6.47
CA PHE A 114 17.52 19.00 -5.23
C PHE A 114 18.11 17.76 -4.55
N PRO A 115 18.33 17.76 -3.22
CA PRO A 115 19.00 16.66 -2.50
C PRO A 115 18.08 15.44 -2.29
N THR A 116 17.57 14.87 -3.38
CA THR A 116 16.57 13.80 -3.37
C THR A 116 17.04 12.55 -2.62
N GLU A 117 18.32 12.17 -2.73
CA GLU A 117 18.84 10.96 -2.09
C GLU A 117 18.84 11.04 -0.55
N ARG A 118 19.21 12.19 0.02
CA ARG A 118 19.20 12.39 1.48
C ARG A 118 17.78 12.40 2.00
N LEU A 119 16.87 13.11 1.31
CA LEU A 119 15.47 13.18 1.68
C LEU A 119 14.78 11.82 1.52
N GLN A 120 15.10 11.06 0.48
CA GLN A 120 14.59 9.71 0.28
C GLN A 120 15.01 8.78 1.42
N ARG A 121 16.27 8.83 1.89
CA ARG A 121 16.71 8.05 3.06
C ARG A 121 15.93 8.43 4.31
N PHE A 122 15.80 9.73 4.59
CA PHE A 122 15.04 10.23 5.74
C PHE A 122 13.57 9.77 5.70
N VAL A 123 12.91 9.92 4.55
CA VAL A 123 11.53 9.45 4.33
C VAL A 123 11.41 7.94 4.47
N SER A 124 12.42 7.18 4.04
CA SER A 124 12.45 5.72 4.21
C SER A 124 12.49 5.31 5.69
N ILE A 125 13.28 6.02 6.51
CA ILE A 125 13.35 5.78 7.95
C ILE A 125 12.01 6.11 8.61
N LEU A 126 11.43 7.27 8.30
CA LEU A 126 10.11 7.65 8.82
C LEU A 126 9.03 6.65 8.42
N PHE A 127 9.07 6.16 7.17
CA PHE A 127 8.16 5.14 6.69
C PHE A 127 8.23 3.84 7.49
N LEU A 128 9.45 3.37 7.81
CA LEU A 128 9.64 2.18 8.65
C LEU A 128 9.14 2.42 10.08
N VAL A 129 9.38 3.60 10.65
CA VAL A 129 8.89 3.96 11.99
C VAL A 129 7.37 3.95 12.03
N PHE A 130 6.68 4.65 11.11
CA PHE A 130 5.22 4.69 11.08
C PHE A 130 4.60 3.31 10.79
N THR A 131 5.23 2.52 9.92
CA THR A 131 4.85 1.12 9.68
C THR A 131 4.92 0.31 10.98
N GLY A 132 6.02 0.41 11.73
CA GLY A 132 6.19 -0.28 13.00
C GLY A 132 5.15 0.11 14.04
N LEU A 133 4.82 1.41 14.12
CA LEU A 133 3.78 1.91 15.01
C LEU A 133 2.40 1.35 14.67
N ILE A 134 2.05 1.26 13.38
CA ILE A 134 0.78 0.67 12.92
C ILE A 134 0.71 -0.81 13.23
N ILE A 135 1.79 -1.56 12.96
CA ILE A 135 1.87 -2.99 13.29
C ILE A 135 1.66 -3.21 14.79
N ASN A 136 2.35 -2.43 15.62
CA ASN A 136 2.23 -2.49 17.07
C ASN A 136 0.80 -2.16 17.53
N TYR A 137 0.20 -1.09 17.00
CA TYR A 137 -1.17 -0.72 17.32
C TYR A 137 -2.16 -1.84 16.96
N ILE A 138 -2.10 -2.37 15.73
CA ILE A 138 -3.02 -3.43 15.27
C ILE A 138 -2.86 -4.68 16.14
N SER A 139 -1.62 -5.06 16.44
CA SER A 139 -1.35 -6.25 17.27
C SER A 139 -1.95 -6.11 18.67
N LYS A 140 -1.92 -4.90 19.24
CA LYS A 140 -2.52 -4.61 20.55
C LYS A 140 -4.04 -4.52 20.47
N SER A 141 -4.59 -3.80 19.50
CA SER A 141 -6.03 -3.55 19.37
C SER A 141 -6.83 -4.82 19.07
N THR A 142 -6.21 -5.80 18.41
CA THR A 142 -6.83 -7.10 18.12
C THR A 142 -6.54 -8.17 19.16
N GLY A 143 -5.57 -7.96 20.07
CA GLY A 143 -5.14 -8.92 21.10
C GLY A 143 -5.89 -8.85 22.44
N ALA A 144 -7.04 -8.17 22.51
CA ALA A 144 -7.83 -7.94 23.73
C ALA A 144 -7.09 -7.19 24.87
N ALA A 145 -5.98 -6.52 24.56
CA ALA A 145 -5.28 -5.68 25.53
C ALA A 145 -5.93 -4.29 25.60
N ASP A 146 -6.06 -3.75 26.81
CA ASP A 146 -6.52 -2.37 27.00
C ASP A 146 -5.56 -1.39 26.31
N LEU A 147 -6.07 -0.66 25.33
CA LEU A 147 -5.31 0.36 24.61
C LEU A 147 -5.04 1.54 25.54
N THR A 148 -3.77 1.90 25.70
CA THR A 148 -3.41 3.11 26.45
C THR A 148 -3.64 4.37 25.62
N GLN A 149 -3.79 5.53 26.27
CA GLN A 149 -3.84 6.82 25.57
C GLN A 149 -2.60 7.06 24.69
N THR A 150 -1.44 6.55 25.12
CA THR A 150 -0.20 6.58 24.33
C THR A 150 -0.32 5.75 23.05
N ASP A 151 -0.93 4.57 23.10
CA ASP A 151 -1.14 3.73 21.92
C ASP A 151 -2.06 4.41 20.90
N LEU A 152 -3.11 5.09 21.38
CA LEU A 152 -4.01 5.87 20.54
C LEU A 152 -3.31 7.08 19.89
N ALA A 153 -2.46 7.79 20.66
CA ALA A 153 -1.68 8.90 20.11
C ALA A 153 -0.66 8.43 19.04
N LEU A 154 0.04 7.32 19.29
CA LEU A 154 1.00 6.76 18.35
C LEU A 154 0.34 6.25 17.07
N ARG A 155 -0.85 5.65 17.18
CA ARG A 155 -1.69 5.28 16.05
C ARG A 155 -1.99 6.51 15.18
N ASP A 156 -2.47 7.59 15.78
CA ASP A 156 -2.85 8.80 15.05
C ASP A 156 -1.64 9.40 14.34
N VAL A 157 -0.51 9.54 15.03
CA VAL A 157 0.75 10.00 14.43
C VAL A 157 1.14 9.14 13.23
N ALA A 158 1.01 7.82 13.33
CA ALA A 158 1.37 6.92 12.26
C ALA A 158 0.43 7.01 11.05
N TYR A 159 -0.89 7.07 11.25
CA TYR A 159 -1.83 7.23 10.14
C TYR A 159 -1.71 8.60 9.47
N TRP A 160 -1.57 9.69 10.24
CA TRP A 160 -1.31 11.02 9.67
C TRP A 160 0.01 11.06 8.90
N GLY A 161 1.04 10.39 9.42
CA GLY A 161 2.32 10.20 8.72
C GLY A 161 2.16 9.49 7.37
N LEU A 162 1.36 8.42 7.32
CA LEU A 162 1.06 7.72 6.05
C LEU A 162 0.22 8.58 5.09
N THR A 163 -0.72 9.37 5.60
CA THR A 163 -1.47 10.33 4.78
C THR A 163 -0.53 11.31 4.08
N LEU A 164 0.49 11.81 4.78
CA LEU A 164 1.51 12.67 4.16
C LEU A 164 2.30 11.96 3.06
N PHE A 165 2.61 10.67 3.22
CA PHE A 165 3.28 9.88 2.19
C PHE A 165 2.42 9.60 0.97
N ALA A 166 1.09 9.69 1.05
CA ALA A 166 0.23 9.66 -0.13
C ALA A 166 -0.02 11.08 -0.68
N ALA A 167 -0.30 12.05 0.18
CA ALA A 167 -0.66 13.41 -0.19
C ALA A 167 0.48 14.17 -0.87
N CYS A 168 1.71 14.13 -0.33
CA CYS A 168 2.84 14.88 -0.88
C CYS A 168 3.18 14.44 -2.32
N PRO A 169 3.33 13.14 -2.63
CA PRO A 169 3.36 12.63 -4.00
C PRO A 169 2.24 13.13 -4.91
N THR A 170 1.00 13.11 -4.40
CA THR A 170 -0.18 13.50 -5.16
C THR A 170 -0.14 14.99 -5.52
N LEU A 171 0.18 15.85 -4.55
CA LEU A 171 0.32 17.30 -4.77
C LEU A 171 1.47 17.62 -5.71
N TYR A 172 2.60 16.91 -5.57
CA TYR A 172 3.72 17.07 -6.48
C TYR A 172 3.38 16.65 -7.91
N ALA A 173 2.60 15.59 -8.08
CA ALA A 173 2.12 15.16 -9.39
C ALA A 173 1.22 16.23 -10.03
N ILE A 174 0.31 16.85 -9.26
CA ILE A 174 -0.52 17.97 -9.74
C ILE A 174 0.36 19.13 -10.21
N TYR A 175 1.34 19.53 -9.40
CA TYR A 175 2.30 20.58 -9.76
C TYR A 175 3.10 20.24 -11.02
N SER A 176 3.58 19.00 -11.13
CA SER A 176 4.37 18.55 -12.27
C SER A 176 3.57 18.55 -13.58
N ILE A 177 2.27 18.22 -13.50
CA ILE A 177 1.34 18.30 -14.64
C ILE A 177 1.11 19.77 -15.03
N SER A 178 0.89 20.66 -14.06
CA SER A 178 0.57 22.07 -14.35
C SER A 178 1.75 22.84 -14.96
N VAL A 179 2.98 22.49 -14.61
CA VAL A 179 4.20 23.08 -15.20
C VAL A 179 4.43 22.60 -16.65
N GLY A 180 3.73 21.55 -17.10
CA GLY A 180 3.66 21.20 -18.53
C GLY A 180 4.90 20.48 -19.09
N ASN A 181 5.76 19.88 -18.26
CA ASN A 181 6.89 19.10 -18.76
C ASN A 181 6.40 17.78 -19.38
N VAL A 182 6.26 17.75 -20.72
CA VAL A 182 5.65 16.66 -21.52
C VAL A 182 6.18 15.27 -21.15
N ARG A 183 7.45 15.15 -20.75
CA ARG A 183 8.07 13.88 -20.37
C ARG A 183 7.62 13.39 -18.98
N LEU A 184 7.35 14.31 -18.07
CA LEU A 184 6.90 14.02 -16.71
C LEU A 184 5.38 13.91 -16.59
N ILE A 185 4.62 14.50 -17.52
CA ILE A 185 3.14 14.53 -17.45
C ILE A 185 2.56 13.11 -17.34
N LYS A 186 2.97 12.18 -18.20
CA LYS A 186 2.39 10.81 -18.21
C LYS A 186 2.65 10.06 -16.91
N VAL A 187 3.87 10.13 -16.39
CA VAL A 187 4.22 9.47 -15.12
C VAL A 187 3.55 10.19 -13.95
N SER A 188 3.46 11.51 -13.98
CA SER A 188 2.77 12.29 -12.97
C SER A 188 1.27 11.99 -12.94
N GLN A 189 0.63 11.75 -14.09
CA GLN A 189 -0.78 11.31 -14.14
C GLN A 189 -0.97 9.95 -13.44
N VAL A 190 -0.03 9.03 -13.62
CA VAL A 190 -0.07 7.72 -12.95
C VAL A 190 0.09 7.89 -11.46
N ILE A 191 1.10 8.65 -11.02
CA ILE A 191 1.34 8.96 -9.60
C ILE A 191 0.12 9.66 -8.99
N LEU A 192 -0.54 10.56 -9.73
CA LEU A 192 -1.76 11.25 -9.29
C LEU A 192 -2.90 10.26 -9.05
N VAL A 193 -3.21 9.41 -10.04
CA VAL A 193 -4.27 8.39 -9.91
C VAL A 193 -3.97 7.46 -8.74
N GLN A 194 -2.73 7.00 -8.62
CA GLN A 194 -2.28 6.13 -7.55
C GLN A 194 -2.34 6.78 -6.17
N GLY A 195 -1.94 8.04 -6.09
CA GLY A 195 -2.04 8.86 -4.89
C GLY A 195 -3.48 9.01 -4.45
N ILE A 196 -4.40 9.31 -5.36
CA ILE A 196 -5.84 9.39 -5.09
C ILE A 196 -6.37 8.03 -4.58
N LEU A 197 -6.02 6.92 -5.22
CA LEU A 197 -6.44 5.58 -4.78
C LEU A 197 -5.96 5.26 -3.35
N LEU A 198 -4.71 5.59 -3.02
CA LEU A 198 -4.20 5.40 -1.66
C LEU A 198 -4.83 6.36 -0.65
N LEU A 199 -5.11 7.61 -1.04
CA LEU A 199 -5.81 8.58 -0.18
C LEU A 199 -7.24 8.13 0.14
N ILE A 200 -7.98 7.58 -0.83
CA ILE A 200 -9.31 7.00 -0.62
C ILE A 200 -9.22 5.90 0.45
N LYS A 201 -8.26 4.97 0.29
CA LYS A 201 -8.05 3.89 1.26
C LYS A 201 -7.68 4.41 2.65
N ILE A 202 -6.71 5.32 2.74
CA ILE A 202 -6.23 5.84 4.03
C ILE A 202 -7.36 6.63 4.71
N GLY A 203 -8.11 7.43 3.95
CA GLY A 203 -9.29 8.15 4.44
C GLY A 203 -10.35 7.21 5.00
N PHE A 204 -10.67 6.12 4.28
CA PHE A 204 -11.60 5.10 4.78
C PHE A 204 -11.03 4.35 6.01
N SER A 205 -9.72 4.08 6.05
CA SER A 205 -9.08 3.43 7.20
C SER A 205 -9.12 4.33 8.44
N LEU A 206 -8.88 5.63 8.28
CA LEU A 206 -9.03 6.63 9.34
C LEU A 206 -10.48 6.74 9.81
N TYR A 207 -11.43 6.79 8.88
CA TYR A 207 -12.86 6.79 9.19
C TYR A 207 -13.24 5.59 10.07
N LYS A 208 -12.79 4.38 9.71
CA LYS A 208 -13.03 3.16 10.50
C LYS A 208 -12.41 3.26 11.89
N VAL A 209 -11.17 3.72 11.97
CA VAL A 209 -10.43 3.85 13.24
C VAL A 209 -11.08 4.84 14.22
N TYR A 210 -11.75 5.88 13.72
CA TYR A 210 -12.43 6.88 14.56
C TYR A 210 -13.91 6.56 14.83
N ASN A 211 -14.54 5.68 14.05
CA ASN A 211 -15.92 5.26 14.22
C ASN A 211 -16.05 3.78 14.65
N ASP A 212 -15.08 3.29 15.43
CA ASP A 212 -15.07 1.95 16.01
C ASP A 212 -16.35 1.75 16.85
N GLY A 213 -17.32 1.00 16.31
CA GLY A 213 -18.62 0.77 16.96
C GLY A 213 -19.79 0.50 16.03
N ASN A 214 -19.70 0.89 14.76
CA ASN A 214 -20.71 0.54 13.75
C ASN A 214 -20.21 -0.61 12.87
N PRO A 215 -20.83 -1.80 12.91
CA PRO A 215 -20.54 -2.86 11.94
C PRO A 215 -21.01 -2.39 10.58
N GLU A 216 -20.09 -1.87 9.76
CA GLU A 216 -20.39 -1.51 8.39
C GLU A 216 -20.43 -2.74 7.48
N GLU A 217 -21.15 -2.59 6.37
CA GLU A 217 -21.19 -3.64 5.35
C GLU A 217 -19.79 -3.94 4.81
N GLU A 218 -19.48 -5.23 4.74
CA GLU A 218 -18.25 -5.77 4.16
C GLU A 218 -17.97 -5.25 2.73
N SER A 219 -19.04 -4.91 2.00
CA SER A 219 -19.01 -4.31 0.66
C SER A 219 -18.14 -3.05 0.62
N PHE A 220 -18.26 -2.16 1.61
CA PHE A 220 -17.49 -0.92 1.70
C PHE A 220 -16.01 -1.17 1.98
N TYR A 221 -15.69 -2.17 2.80
CA TYR A 221 -14.30 -2.59 3.00
C TYR A 221 -13.66 -3.01 1.68
N TYR A 222 -14.33 -3.86 0.89
CA TYR A 222 -13.79 -4.26 -0.42
C TYR A 222 -13.72 -3.09 -1.39
N LEU A 223 -14.73 -2.22 -1.44
CA LEU A 223 -14.80 -1.09 -2.36
C LEU A 223 -13.74 -0.01 -2.09
N PHE A 224 -13.53 0.35 -0.82
CA PHE A 224 -12.69 1.49 -0.45
C PHE A 224 -11.32 1.10 0.07
N THR A 225 -11.09 -0.16 0.45
CA THR A 225 -9.75 -0.60 0.90
C THR A 225 -9.10 -1.59 -0.05
N VAL A 226 -9.84 -2.58 -0.56
CA VAL A 226 -9.26 -3.65 -1.38
C VAL A 226 -9.14 -3.18 -2.83
N LEU A 227 -10.25 -2.76 -3.44
CA LEU A 227 -10.29 -2.36 -4.85
C LEU A 227 -9.25 -1.28 -5.21
N PRO A 228 -9.01 -0.21 -4.42
CA PRO A 228 -8.05 0.81 -4.80
C PRO A 228 -6.62 0.27 -4.91
N GLU A 229 -6.25 -0.73 -4.10
CA GLU A 229 -4.94 -1.37 -4.20
C GLU A 229 -4.79 -2.24 -5.43
N TYR A 230 -5.86 -2.96 -5.79
CA TYR A 230 -5.85 -3.83 -6.96
C TYR A 230 -5.83 -3.02 -8.25
N LEU A 231 -6.52 -1.86 -8.27
CA LEU A 231 -6.41 -0.89 -9.34
C LEU A 231 -5.00 -0.30 -9.41
N TYR A 232 -4.43 0.11 -8.26
CA TYR A 232 -3.05 0.59 -8.17
C TYR A 232 -2.07 -0.42 -8.80
N MET A 233 -2.18 -1.70 -8.41
CA MET A 233 -1.34 -2.79 -8.91
C MET A 233 -1.58 -3.06 -10.40
N GLY A 234 -2.85 -3.04 -10.84
CA GLY A 234 -3.23 -3.23 -12.24
C GLY A 234 -2.56 -2.22 -13.16
N PHE A 235 -2.43 -0.96 -12.73
CA PHE A 235 -1.68 0.05 -13.48
C PHE A 235 -0.20 -0.33 -13.65
N HIS A 236 0.46 -0.92 -12.65
CA HIS A 236 1.90 -1.22 -12.76
C HIS A 236 2.24 -2.53 -13.47
N ILE A 237 1.26 -3.40 -13.65
CA ILE A 237 1.44 -4.66 -14.38
C ILE A 237 1.20 -4.47 -15.89
N HIS A 238 0.57 -3.36 -16.28
CA HIS A 238 0.36 -3.04 -17.68
C HIS A 238 1.69 -2.70 -18.39
N PRO A 239 2.05 -3.38 -19.51
CA PRO A 239 3.36 -3.24 -20.18
C PRO A 239 3.75 -1.79 -20.49
N TRP A 240 2.78 -1.01 -20.96
CA TRP A 240 2.96 0.42 -21.30
C TRP A 240 3.46 1.28 -20.12
N LEU A 241 3.10 0.93 -18.88
CA LEU A 241 3.50 1.70 -17.69
C LEU A 241 4.88 1.30 -17.19
N VAL A 242 5.21 0.02 -17.29
CA VAL A 242 6.56 -0.50 -17.01
C VAL A 242 7.60 0.20 -17.89
N GLU A 243 7.30 0.40 -19.17
CA GLU A 243 8.16 1.11 -20.12
C GLU A 243 8.43 2.57 -19.72
N GLN A 244 7.45 3.26 -19.13
CA GLN A 244 7.62 4.65 -18.69
C GLN A 244 8.51 4.78 -17.47
N PHE A 245 8.44 3.84 -16.52
CA PHE A 245 9.35 3.79 -15.39
C PHE A 245 10.78 3.42 -15.80
N VAL A 246 10.94 2.50 -16.76
CA VAL A 246 12.24 2.16 -17.35
C VAL A 246 12.84 3.37 -18.08
N ALA A 247 12.03 4.11 -18.84
CA ALA A 247 12.46 5.30 -19.57
C ALA A 247 12.98 6.40 -18.65
N LEU A 248 12.29 6.66 -17.52
CA LEU A 248 12.71 7.64 -16.51
C LEU A 248 14.07 7.34 -15.87
N ASP A 249 14.40 6.06 -15.70
CA ASP A 249 15.67 5.60 -15.11
C ASP A 249 16.82 5.67 -16.13
N SER A 250 16.55 5.38 -17.40
CA SER A 250 17.54 5.40 -18.48
C SER A 250 18.06 6.80 -18.82
N THR A 251 17.22 7.84 -18.71
CA THR A 251 17.60 9.23 -19.03
C THR A 251 18.46 9.91 -17.96
N GLY A 252 18.47 9.39 -16.72
CA GLY A 252 19.38 9.84 -15.69
C GLY A 252 20.85 9.58 -16.04
N ARG A 253 21.13 8.53 -16.83
CA ARG A 253 22.48 8.22 -17.32
C ARG A 253 22.94 9.14 -18.44
N THR A 254 22.06 9.52 -19.36
CA THR A 254 22.43 10.40 -20.48
C THR A 254 22.82 11.82 -20.04
N VAL A 255 22.24 12.33 -18.94
CA VAL A 255 22.59 13.65 -18.43
C VAL A 255 23.89 13.62 -17.62
N SER A 256 24.16 12.54 -16.87
CA SER A 256 25.43 12.39 -16.14
C SER A 256 26.61 12.09 -17.06
N GLU A 257 26.39 11.38 -18.17
CA GLU A 257 27.45 11.11 -19.16
C GLU A 257 27.75 12.34 -20.05
N SER A 258 26.82 13.29 -20.17
CA SER A 258 27.10 14.60 -20.79
C SER A 258 27.74 15.61 -19.84
N ALA A 259 27.79 15.29 -18.54
CA ALA A 259 28.33 16.15 -17.49
C ALA A 259 29.57 15.55 -16.81
N ALA A 260 30.24 14.60 -17.49
CA ALA A 260 31.58 14.14 -17.17
C ALA A 260 32.57 15.31 -17.07
#